data_AF-A0A1G7J660-F1
#
_entry.id   AF-A0A1G7J660-F1
#
_cell.length_a   1.000
_cell.length_b   1.000
_cell.length_c   1.000
_cell.angle_alpha   90.00
_cell.angle_beta   90.00
_cell.angle_gamma   90.00
#
_symmetry.space_group_name_H-M   'P 1'
#
loop_
_entity.id
_entity.type
_entity.pdbx_description
1 polymer ?
#
loop_
_entity_poly.entity_id
_entity_poly.type
_entity_poly.pdbx_seq_one_letter_code
_entity_poly.pdbx_strand_id
1 'polypeptide(L)'
;MSRKTPPADRRPAAGATVPQPFDLPHLAHLRRAQEQMLDEGRIFAEGWFARRQRMIAAMAELSTEMLSADPDRITAAIGRWQDGAQERLGADMRDWMALCGNCAGHLAREASATETDLLDNTVELARSQARHAMPV
;
A
#
# COMPACT_ATOMS: atom_id res chain seq x y z
N MET A 1 6.86 62.03 32.58
CA MET A 1 5.58 61.28 32.58
C MET A 1 4.56 62.18 31.89
N SER A 2 3.89 61.90 30.77
CA SER A 2 3.51 60.66 30.09
C SER A 2 3.40 60.89 28.57
N ARG A 3 3.79 59.89 27.77
CA ARG A 3 3.48 59.75 26.34
C ARG A 3 2.01 59.38 26.15
N LYS A 4 1.37 59.84 25.07
CA LYS A 4 0.17 59.20 24.50
C LYS A 4 0.31 59.14 22.97
N THR A 5 0.59 57.95 22.47
CA THR A 5 0.61 57.56 21.04
C THR A 5 -0.76 56.95 20.69
N PRO A 6 -1.35 57.19 19.51
CA PRO A 6 -2.55 56.46 19.06
C PRO A 6 -2.21 55.05 18.56
N PRO A 7 -3.20 54.13 18.49
CA PRO A 7 -2.96 52.70 18.50
C PRO A 7 -2.55 52.13 17.14
N ALA A 8 -1.76 51.07 17.21
CA ALA A 8 -1.44 50.19 16.10
C ALA A 8 -2.71 49.48 15.61
N ASP A 9 -3.08 49.72 14.36
CA ASP A 9 -4.03 48.89 13.64
C ASP A 9 -3.32 47.58 13.24
N ARG A 10 -3.31 46.61 14.16
CA ARG A 10 -2.96 45.22 13.85
C ARG A 10 -4.25 44.48 13.51
N ARG A 11 -4.66 44.54 12.24
CA ARG A 11 -5.47 43.45 11.67
C ARG A 11 -4.66 42.15 11.79
N PRO A 12 -5.18 41.08 12.40
CA PRO A 12 -4.57 39.78 12.27
C PRO A 12 -4.71 39.38 10.79
N ALA A 13 -3.57 39.12 10.14
CA ALA A 13 -3.55 38.46 8.85
C ALA A 13 -4.40 37.19 8.96
N ALA A 14 -5.35 37.06 8.03
CA ALA A 14 -6.18 35.88 7.87
C ALA A 14 -5.33 34.62 8.01
N GLY A 15 -5.81 33.68 8.84
CA GLY A 15 -5.09 32.48 9.20
C GLY A 15 -4.60 31.73 7.98
N ALA A 16 -3.31 31.88 7.68
CA ALA A 16 -2.60 30.91 6.87
C ALA A 16 -2.57 29.62 7.69
N THR A 17 -3.46 28.70 7.36
CA THR A 17 -3.39 27.32 7.86
C THR A 17 -2.04 26.80 7.42
N VAL A 18 -1.11 26.62 8.37
CA VAL A 18 0.18 25.99 8.10
C VAL A 18 -0.15 24.58 7.60
N PRO A 19 0.20 24.20 6.35
CA PRO A 19 -0.01 22.84 5.87
C PRO A 19 0.67 21.90 6.85
N GLN A 20 -0.02 20.86 7.32
CA GLN A 20 0.65 19.85 8.13
C GLN A 20 1.77 19.24 7.29
N PRO A 21 2.86 18.76 7.90
CA PRO A 21 4.01 18.21 7.16
C PRO A 21 3.65 17.13 6.14
N PHE A 22 2.47 16.51 6.23
CA PHE A 22 1.97 15.47 5.32
C PHE A 22 0.96 15.97 4.27
N ASP A 23 0.60 17.26 4.30
CA ASP A 23 -0.35 17.87 3.36
C ASP A 23 0.35 18.34 2.07
N LEU A 24 1.65 18.06 1.92
CA LEU A 24 2.34 18.26 0.66
C LEU A 24 1.85 17.19 -0.35
N PRO A 25 1.45 17.56 -1.57
CA PRO A 25 0.82 16.65 -2.54
C PRO A 25 1.59 15.33 -2.72
N HIS A 26 2.91 15.40 -2.85
CA HIS A 26 3.77 14.21 -2.99
C HIS A 26 3.74 13.26 -1.77
N LEU A 27 3.59 13.79 -0.55
CA LEU A 27 3.49 12.97 0.66
C LEU A 27 2.10 12.32 0.79
N ALA A 28 1.05 13.01 0.32
CA ALA A 28 -0.29 12.43 0.26
C ALA A 28 -0.36 11.25 -0.71
N HIS A 29 0.22 11.38 -1.91
CA HIS A 29 0.34 10.28 -2.88
C HIS A 29 1.17 9.11 -2.33
N LEU A 30 2.32 9.39 -1.71
CA LEU A 30 3.14 8.35 -1.09
C LEU A 30 2.40 7.61 0.02
N ARG A 31 1.70 8.35 0.90
CA ARG A 31 0.87 7.75 1.95
C ARG A 31 -0.21 6.85 1.36
N ARG A 32 -0.92 7.30 0.33
CA ARG A 32 -1.95 6.49 -0.34
C ARG A 32 -1.37 5.22 -0.94
N ALA A 33 -0.22 5.30 -1.61
CA ALA A 33 0.47 4.12 -2.12
C ALA A 33 0.84 3.14 -0.99
N GLN A 34 1.35 3.65 0.15
CA GLN A 34 1.67 2.82 1.32
C GLN A 34 0.44 2.13 1.90
N GLU A 35 -0.67 2.85 2.07
CA GLU A 35 -1.93 2.28 2.55
C GLU A 35 -2.43 1.16 1.63
N GLN A 36 -2.41 1.38 0.31
CA GLN A 36 -2.78 0.35 -0.67
C GLN A 36 -1.85 -0.87 -0.62
N MET A 37 -0.54 -0.67 -0.54
CA MET A 37 0.42 -1.79 -0.44
C MET A 37 0.23 -2.60 0.85
N LEU A 38 -0.12 -1.95 1.96
CA LEU A 38 -0.44 -2.63 3.21
C LEU A 38 -1.69 -3.49 3.07
N ASP A 39 -2.72 -3.00 2.38
CA ASP A 39 -3.93 -3.78 2.09
C ASP A 39 -3.65 -5.00 1.21
N GLU A 40 -2.83 -4.86 0.16
CA GLU A 40 -2.40 -6.01 -0.65
C GLU A 40 -1.64 -7.03 0.19
N GLY A 41 -0.74 -6.56 1.08
CA GLY A 41 0.01 -7.40 2.00
C GLY A 41 -0.90 -8.18 2.97
N ARG A 42 -1.96 -7.53 3.47
CA ARG A 42 -2.97 -8.16 4.33
C ARG A 42 -3.71 -9.26 3.58
N ILE A 43 -4.18 -8.99 2.36
CA ILE A 43 -4.91 -9.97 1.53
C ILE A 43 -4.03 -11.20 1.26
N PHE A 44 -2.77 -10.98 0.86
CA PHE A 44 -1.80 -12.06 0.67
C PHE A 44 -1.60 -12.89 1.94
N ALA A 45 -1.39 -12.22 3.08
CA ALA A 45 -1.12 -12.88 4.36
C ALA A 45 -2.30 -13.76 4.81
N GLU A 46 -3.54 -13.27 4.68
CA GLU A 46 -4.75 -14.02 5.00
C GLU A 46 -4.82 -15.34 4.21
N GLY A 47 -4.60 -15.28 2.89
CA GLY A 47 -4.57 -16.46 2.03
C GLY A 47 -3.43 -17.43 2.36
N TRP A 48 -2.23 -16.89 2.59
CA TRP A 48 -1.04 -17.65 2.96
C TRP A 48 -1.24 -18.43 4.27
N PHE A 49 -1.74 -17.77 5.32
CA PHE A 49 -1.98 -18.41 6.61
C PHE A 49 -3.04 -19.52 6.50
N ALA A 50 -4.13 -19.28 5.76
CA ALA A 50 -5.15 -20.30 5.54
C ALA A 50 -4.59 -21.55 4.84
N ARG A 51 -3.66 -21.39 3.89
CA ARG A 51 -3.00 -22.52 3.22
C ARG A 51 -1.99 -23.24 4.12
N ARG A 52 -1.29 -22.52 5.00
CA ARG A 52 -0.37 -23.13 5.98
C ARG A 52 -1.11 -23.98 7.01
N GLN A 53 -2.28 -23.54 7.46
CA GLN A 53 -3.14 -24.38 8.32
C GLN A 53 -3.59 -25.65 7.61
N ARG A 54 -3.99 -25.56 6.33
CA ARG A 54 -4.32 -26.73 5.51
C ARG A 54 -3.13 -27.67 5.32
N MET A 55 -1.92 -27.14 5.15
CA MET A 55 -0.70 -27.94 5.06
C MET A 55 -0.44 -28.71 6.36
N ILE A 56 -0.62 -28.07 7.52
CA ILE A 56 -0.45 -28.72 8.83
C ILE A 56 -1.45 -29.88 9.00
N ALA A 57 -2.71 -29.66 8.63
CA ALA A 57 -3.72 -30.73 8.64
C ALA A 57 -3.33 -31.90 7.73
N ALA A 58 -2.93 -31.62 6.49
CA ALA A 58 -2.48 -32.64 5.54
C ALA A 58 -1.22 -33.40 6.03
N MET A 59 -0.31 -32.73 6.74
CA MET A 59 0.85 -33.37 7.36
C MET A 59 0.46 -34.28 8.52
N ALA A 60 -0.53 -33.90 9.33
CA ALA A 60 -1.04 -34.74 10.41
C ALA A 60 -1.69 -36.00 9.83
N GLU A 61 -2.51 -35.86 8.79
CA GLU A 61 -3.10 -36.99 8.06
C GLU A 61 -2.02 -37.92 7.49
N LEU A 62 -1.02 -37.38 6.79
CA LEU A 62 0.10 -38.18 6.27
C LEU A 62 0.82 -38.93 7.41
N SER A 63 1.09 -38.26 8.53
CA SER A 63 1.75 -38.88 9.69
C SER A 63 0.96 -40.04 10.24
N THR A 64 -0.38 -39.93 10.31
CA THR A 64 -1.24 -41.04 10.73
C THR A 64 -1.21 -42.21 9.75
N GLU A 65 -1.27 -41.93 8.46
CA GLU A 65 -1.23 -42.96 7.40
C GLU A 65 0.12 -43.69 7.36
N MET A 66 1.21 -42.99 7.66
CA MET A 66 2.56 -43.59 7.76
C MET A 66 2.72 -44.62 8.86
N LEU A 67 1.83 -44.64 9.87
CA LEU A 67 1.82 -45.66 10.92
C LEU A 67 1.13 -46.96 10.48
N SER A 68 0.59 -47.00 9.25
CA SER A 68 -0.02 -48.20 8.70
C SER A 68 1.02 -49.30 8.45
N ALA A 69 0.62 -50.56 8.60
CA ALA A 69 1.42 -51.70 8.16
C ALA A 69 1.26 -52.00 6.65
N ASP A 70 0.40 -51.26 5.95
CA ASP A 70 0.08 -51.45 4.53
C ASP A 70 0.92 -50.51 3.63
N PRO A 71 1.86 -51.03 2.83
CA PRO A 71 2.69 -50.23 1.94
C PRO A 71 1.93 -49.49 0.84
N ASP A 72 0.82 -50.04 0.35
CA ASP A 72 0.02 -49.42 -0.70
C ASP A 72 -0.71 -48.20 -0.14
N ARG A 73 -1.20 -48.31 1.09
CA ARG A 73 -1.82 -47.19 1.83
C ARG A 73 -0.84 -46.05 2.07
N ILE A 74 0.40 -46.36 2.48
CA ILE A 74 1.46 -45.36 2.67
C ILE A 74 1.77 -44.66 1.35
N THR A 75 1.96 -45.42 0.28
CA THR A 75 2.28 -44.87 -1.05
C THR A 75 1.17 -43.95 -1.56
N ALA A 76 -0.09 -44.37 -1.42
CA ALA A 76 -1.24 -43.56 -1.77
C ALA A 76 -1.34 -42.27 -0.93
N ALA A 77 -1.02 -42.34 0.37
CA ALA A 77 -1.02 -41.17 1.25
C ALA A 77 0.05 -40.15 0.87
N ILE A 78 1.26 -40.61 0.52
CA ILE A 78 2.34 -39.75 0.01
C ILE A 78 1.90 -39.04 -1.28
N GLY A 79 1.30 -39.79 -2.23
CA GLY A 79 0.80 -39.22 -3.48
C GLY A 79 -0.22 -38.09 -3.25
N ARG A 80 -1.24 -38.35 -2.42
CA ARG A 80 -2.24 -37.33 -2.05
C ARG A 80 -1.61 -36.10 -1.40
N TRP A 81 -0.63 -36.30 -0.51
CA TRP A 81 0.07 -35.19 0.14
C TRP A 81 0.87 -34.35 -0.87
N GLN A 82 1.58 -35.00 -1.79
CA GLN A 82 2.37 -34.35 -2.84
C GLN A 82 1.50 -33.54 -3.79
N ASP A 83 0.40 -34.11 -4.29
CA ASP A 83 -0.54 -33.42 -5.18
C ASP A 83 -1.09 -32.15 -4.51
N GLY A 84 -1.57 -32.29 -3.26
CA GLY A 84 -2.04 -31.14 -2.49
C GLY A 84 -0.94 -30.11 -2.21
N ALA A 85 0.31 -30.55 -2.00
CA ALA A 85 1.44 -29.65 -1.77
C ALA A 85 1.73 -28.81 -3.01
N GLN A 86 1.69 -29.42 -4.20
CA GLN A 86 1.87 -28.73 -5.46
C GLN A 86 0.75 -27.71 -5.73
N GLU A 87 -0.50 -28.06 -5.44
CA GLU A 87 -1.62 -27.12 -5.55
C GLU A 87 -1.43 -25.89 -4.64
N ARG A 88 -1.07 -26.12 -3.37
CA ARG A 88 -0.83 -25.04 -2.39
C ARG A 88 0.33 -24.15 -2.80
N LEU A 89 1.45 -24.74 -3.24
CA LEU A 89 2.61 -23.99 -3.74
C LEU A 89 2.28 -23.18 -5.00
N GLY A 90 1.50 -23.75 -5.91
CA GLY A 90 1.03 -23.04 -7.10
C GLY A 90 0.16 -21.84 -6.74
N ALA A 91 -0.73 -21.98 -5.75
CA ALA A 91 -1.52 -20.87 -5.23
C ALA A 91 -0.66 -19.80 -4.55
N ASP A 92 0.30 -20.21 -3.73
CA ASP A 92 1.27 -19.31 -3.09
C ASP A 92 2.03 -18.45 -4.11
N MET A 93 2.52 -19.07 -5.18
CA MET A 93 3.26 -18.37 -6.23
C MET A 93 2.37 -17.37 -6.98
N ARG A 94 1.13 -17.74 -7.31
CA ARG A 94 0.18 -16.85 -7.98
C ARG A 94 -0.13 -15.63 -7.11
N ASP A 95 -0.46 -15.85 -5.84
CA ASP A 95 -0.81 -14.77 -4.93
C ASP A 95 0.40 -13.87 -4.64
N TRP A 96 1.61 -14.44 -4.57
CA TRP A 96 2.85 -13.66 -4.44
C TRP A 96 3.10 -12.77 -5.65
N MET A 97 2.97 -13.29 -6.87
CA MET A 97 3.10 -12.48 -8.09
C MET A 97 2.03 -11.39 -8.16
N ALA A 98 0.79 -11.69 -7.74
CA ALA A 98 -0.28 -10.71 -7.68
C ALA A 98 0.05 -9.58 -6.69
N LEU A 99 0.53 -9.91 -5.48
CA LEU A 99 0.98 -8.92 -4.49
C LEU A 99 2.07 -8.01 -5.08
N CYS A 100 3.12 -8.58 -5.68
CA CYS A 100 4.18 -7.80 -6.31
C CYS A 100 3.66 -6.89 -7.42
N GLY A 101 2.83 -7.42 -8.31
CA GLY A 101 2.27 -6.67 -9.44
C GLY A 101 1.36 -5.53 -8.98
N ASN A 102 0.50 -5.79 -8.00
CA ASN A 102 -0.42 -4.79 -7.46
C ASN A 102 0.36 -3.68 -6.75
N CYS A 103 1.32 -4.02 -5.88
CA CYS A 103 2.16 -3.03 -5.19
C CYS A 103 2.93 -2.15 -6.18
N ALA A 104 3.55 -2.75 -7.19
CA ALA A 104 4.23 -1.98 -8.25
C ALA A 104 3.25 -1.07 -9.00
N GLY A 105 2.03 -1.56 -9.29
CA GLY A 105 0.99 -0.78 -9.94
C GLY A 105 0.49 0.40 -9.10
N HIS A 106 0.28 0.21 -7.79
CA HIS A 106 -0.09 1.27 -6.85
C HIS A 106 0.98 2.36 -6.81
N LEU A 107 2.25 1.96 -6.67
CA LEU A 107 3.37 2.91 -6.65
C LEU A 107 3.49 3.69 -7.96
N ALA A 108 3.41 3.02 -9.11
CA ALA A 108 3.52 3.66 -10.42
C ALA A 108 2.37 4.66 -10.68
N ARG A 109 1.15 4.32 -10.26
CA ARG A 109 -0.02 5.21 -10.37
C ARG A 109 0.16 6.48 -9.55
N GLU A 110 0.50 6.34 -8.28
CA GLU A 110 0.63 7.50 -7.37
C GLU A 110 1.86 8.35 -7.72
N ALA A 111 2.95 7.75 -8.23
CA ALA A 111 4.08 8.49 -8.77
C ALA A 111 3.68 9.35 -9.98
N SER A 112 2.92 8.78 -10.93
CA SER A 112 2.44 9.50 -12.12
C SER A 112 1.45 10.62 -11.74
N ALA A 113 0.60 10.38 -10.75
CA ALA A 113 -0.32 11.40 -10.23
C ALA A 113 0.45 12.57 -9.58
N THR A 114 1.49 12.27 -8.79
CA THR A 114 2.36 13.28 -8.20
C THR A 114 3.02 14.16 -9.26
N GLU A 115 3.53 13.56 -10.33
CA GLU A 115 4.15 14.29 -11.44
C GLU A 115 3.15 15.22 -12.13
N THR A 116 1.93 14.73 -12.38
CA THR A 116 0.85 15.51 -12.99
C THR A 116 0.47 16.70 -12.12
N ASP A 117 0.28 16.49 -10.82
CA ASP A 117 -0.07 17.54 -9.86
C ASP A 117 1.05 18.59 -9.76
N LEU A 118 2.33 18.19 -9.81
CA LEU A 118 3.46 19.12 -9.82
C LEU A 118 3.47 20.00 -11.07
N LEU A 119 3.20 19.42 -12.24
CA LEU A 119 3.11 20.15 -13.50
C LEU A 119 1.96 21.16 -13.48
N ASP A 120 0.76 20.74 -13.06
CA ASP A 120 -0.41 21.61 -12.98
C ASP A 120 -0.20 22.77 -12.01
N ASN A 121 0.38 22.51 -10.83
CA ASN A 121 0.74 23.56 -9.89
C ASN A 121 1.75 24.56 -10.47
N THR A 122 2.72 24.09 -11.25
CA THR A 122 3.71 24.94 -11.92
C THR A 122 3.06 25.83 -12.98
N VAL A 123 2.12 25.27 -13.76
CA VAL A 123 1.36 26.02 -14.77
C VAL A 123 0.47 27.08 -14.12
N GLU A 124 -0.24 26.74 -13.04
CA GLU A 124 -1.05 27.71 -12.30
C GLU A 124 -0.21 28.81 -11.66
N LEU A 125 0.97 28.48 -11.14
CA LEU A 125 1.91 29.48 -10.64
C LEU A 125 2.35 30.44 -11.76
N ALA A 126 2.71 29.92 -12.93
CA ALA A 126 3.08 30.75 -14.09
C ALA A 126 1.91 31.65 -14.55
N ARG A 127 0.68 31.12 -14.59
CA ARG A 127 -0.53 31.88 -14.94
C ARG A 127 -0.84 32.97 -13.92
N SER A 128 -0.71 32.69 -12.64
CA SER A 128 -0.95 33.67 -11.57
C SER A 128 0.07 34.81 -11.64
N GLN A 129 1.36 34.50 -11.86
CA GLN A 129 2.41 35.50 -12.04
C GLN A 129 2.17 36.38 -13.28
N ALA A 130 1.78 35.78 -14.42
CA ALA A 130 1.44 36.53 -15.63
C ALA A 130 0.26 37.49 -15.41
N ARG A 131 -0.76 37.09 -14.63
CA ARG A 131 -1.88 37.96 -14.26
C ARG A 131 -1.47 39.13 -13.35
N HIS A 132 -0.49 38.93 -12.48
CA HIS A 132 0.01 39.99 -11.59
C HIS A 132 1.01 40.93 -12.27
N ALA A 133 1.67 40.49 -13.35
CA ALA A 133 2.67 41.25 -14.08
C ALA A 133 2.11 42.16 -15.18
N MET A 134 0.80 42.08 -15.48
CA MET A 134 0.10 42.99 -16.41
C MET A 134 -0.48 44.17 -15.62
N PRO A 135 0.14 45.38 -15.67
CA PRO A 135 -0.45 46.57 -15.07
C PRO A 135 -1.57 47.09 -16.00
N VAL A 136 -2.71 47.44 -15.42
CA VAL A 136 -3.77 48.21 -16.08
C VAL A 136 -3.38 49.68 -16.13
#